data_AF-A0A9D2WT91-F1
#
_entry.id   AF-A0A9D2WT91-F1
#
_cell.length_a   1.000
_cell.length_b   1.000
_cell.length_c   1.000
_cell.angle_alpha   90.00
_cell.angle_beta   90.00
_cell.angle_gamma   90.00
#
_symmetry.space_group_name_H-M   'P 1'
#
loop_
_entity.id
_entity.type
_entity.pdbx_description
1 polymer ?
#
loop_
_entity_poly.entity_id
_entity_poly.type
_entity_poly.pdbx_seq_one_letter_code
_entity_poly.pdbx_strand_id
1 'polypeptide(L)'
;MLTVGLDIGSVMTKVVLMRDDIWQSFVMPTGYSPREAGEQALARLLQEHDLTRRDIDMIVGTGYGRVSLSCIDKAVTEITCHARGADYLVPGTDLVIDIGGQDSKAILTDGAGNVTNFIMNDKCAAGTGRFLQVMAAALGCEVSELAELADNVEPAQISSMCTVFAESEVISLLARGVGKDRIIAGIHRSVANRVAAMAERLGTGNSITFTGGVSKNEGVRDCLARALGKEIITVPEASLAGALGAALIAREKLNKQA
;
A
#
# COMPACT_ATOMS: atom_id res chain seq x y z
N MET A 1 -26.32 -1.67 -7.35
CA MET A 1 -25.95 -2.54 -6.20
C MET A 1 -25.05 -1.78 -5.27
N LEU A 2 -25.10 -2.04 -3.96
CA LEU A 2 -24.32 -1.34 -2.95
C LEU A 2 -23.39 -2.30 -2.22
N THR A 3 -22.09 -2.20 -2.49
CA THR A 3 -21.08 -3.09 -1.91
C THR A 3 -20.04 -2.33 -1.10
N VAL A 4 -19.42 -3.01 -0.14
CA VAL A 4 -18.35 -2.45 0.66
C VAL A 4 -17.11 -3.32 0.60
N GLY A 5 -15.95 -2.69 0.45
CA GLY A 5 -14.65 -3.31 0.62
C GLY A 5 -13.93 -2.72 1.83
N LEU A 6 -13.43 -3.58 2.71
CA LEU A 6 -12.75 -3.19 3.94
C LEU A 6 -11.33 -3.75 3.97
N ASP A 7 -10.32 -2.89 3.81
CA ASP A 7 -8.89 -3.25 3.93
C ASP A 7 -8.35 -2.83 5.30
N ILE A 8 -8.04 -3.82 6.13
CA ILE A 8 -7.47 -3.59 7.47
C ILE A 8 -6.00 -3.95 7.46
N GLY A 9 -5.18 -2.95 7.12
CA GLY A 9 -3.74 -3.05 7.17
C GLY A 9 -3.19 -3.00 8.59
N SER A 10 -1.87 -3.08 8.71
CA SER A 10 -1.16 -2.98 10.00
C SER A 10 -1.07 -1.56 10.56
N VAL A 11 -1.21 -0.55 9.70
CA VAL A 11 -1.07 0.88 10.07
C VAL A 11 -2.34 1.66 9.79
N MET A 12 -2.98 1.40 8.65
CA MET A 12 -4.16 2.12 8.18
C MET A 12 -5.27 1.14 7.79
N THR A 13 -6.49 1.46 8.24
CA THR A 13 -7.75 0.84 7.86
C THR A 13 -8.42 1.72 6.80
N LYS A 14 -8.85 1.12 5.69
CA LYS A 14 -9.52 1.81 4.60
C LYS A 14 -10.80 1.06 4.28
N VAL A 15 -11.85 1.82 4.01
CA VAL A 15 -13.13 1.27 3.60
C VAL A 15 -13.60 2.01 2.36
N VAL A 16 -14.14 1.27 1.40
CA VAL A 16 -14.70 1.78 0.15
C VAL A 16 -16.16 1.34 0.08
N LEU A 17 -17.07 2.31 -0.06
CA LEU A 17 -18.47 2.10 -0.42
C LEU A 17 -18.60 2.28 -1.93
N MET A 18 -19.16 1.28 -2.62
CA MET A 18 -19.32 1.31 -4.07
C MET A 18 -20.80 1.14 -4.43
N ARG A 19 -21.30 2.10 -5.23
CA ARG A 19 -22.60 2.04 -5.88
C ARG A 19 -22.38 2.07 -7.38
N ASP A 20 -22.56 0.90 -8.01
CA ASP A 20 -22.26 0.70 -9.42
C ASP A 20 -20.79 1.08 -9.70
N ASP A 21 -20.47 2.10 -10.50
CA ASP A 21 -19.09 2.56 -10.76
C ASP A 21 -18.67 3.79 -9.93
N ILE A 22 -19.57 4.35 -9.13
CA ILE A 22 -19.28 5.46 -8.24
C ILE A 22 -18.89 4.90 -6.88
N TRP A 23 -17.80 5.38 -6.31
CA TRP A 23 -17.36 4.94 -5.00
C TRP A 23 -16.87 6.10 -4.14
N GLN A 24 -16.97 5.90 -2.82
CA GLN A 24 -16.48 6.81 -1.79
C GLN A 24 -15.66 6.01 -0.79
N SER A 25 -14.78 6.69 -0.06
CA SER A 25 -13.84 6.02 0.84
C SER A 25 -13.66 6.76 2.15
N PHE A 26 -13.41 6.00 3.20
CA PHE A 26 -12.98 6.52 4.49
C PHE A 26 -11.69 5.80 4.92
N VAL A 27 -10.76 6.56 5.51
CA VAL A 27 -9.44 6.07 5.91
C VAL A 27 -9.15 6.52 7.33
N MET A 28 -8.65 5.62 8.17
CA MET A 28 -8.23 5.93 9.53
C MET A 28 -7.04 5.07 9.97
N PRO A 29 -6.27 5.48 11.00
CA PRO A 29 -5.29 4.61 11.63
C PRO A 29 -5.93 3.33 12.19
N THR A 30 -5.26 2.19 12.04
CA THR A 30 -5.74 0.90 12.57
C THR A 30 -5.59 0.80 14.09
N GLY A 31 -4.54 1.39 14.66
CA GLY A 31 -4.26 1.30 16.09
C GLY A 31 -3.95 -0.14 16.56
N TYR A 32 -4.25 -0.45 17.81
CA TYR A 32 -3.90 -1.74 18.43
C TYR A 32 -4.90 -2.88 18.13
N SER A 33 -6.14 -2.55 17.75
CA SER A 33 -7.23 -3.52 17.55
C SER A 33 -7.76 -3.43 16.11
N PRO A 34 -7.25 -4.30 15.21
CA PRO A 34 -7.74 -4.37 13.84
C PRO A 34 -9.25 -4.62 13.73
N ARG A 35 -9.83 -5.39 14.67
CA ARG A 35 -11.27 -5.62 14.75
C ARG A 35 -12.02 -4.30 15.00
N GLU A 36 -11.68 -3.60 16.08
CA GLU A 36 -12.36 -2.35 16.44
C GLU A 36 -12.20 -1.30 15.35
N ALA A 37 -11.01 -1.19 14.76
CA ALA A 37 -10.78 -0.25 13.67
C ALA A 37 -11.64 -0.57 12.43
N GLY A 38 -11.80 -1.85 12.09
CA GLY A 38 -12.68 -2.28 11.00
C GLY A 38 -14.15 -1.94 11.24
N GLU A 39 -14.64 -2.25 12.44
CA GLU A 39 -16.02 -1.96 12.84
C GLU A 39 -16.28 -0.44 12.89
N GLN A 40 -15.34 0.35 13.44
CA GLN A 40 -15.44 1.80 13.49
C GLN A 40 -15.38 2.45 12.10
N ALA A 41 -14.47 1.99 11.23
CA ALA A 41 -14.35 2.52 9.87
C ALA A 41 -15.64 2.27 9.07
N LEU A 42 -16.20 1.06 9.16
CA LEU A 42 -17.48 0.73 8.54
C LEU A 42 -18.62 1.59 9.11
N ALA A 43 -18.72 1.69 10.44
CA ALA A 43 -19.77 2.46 11.08
C ALA A 43 -19.75 3.95 10.68
N ARG A 44 -18.57 4.57 10.64
CA ARG A 44 -18.41 5.97 10.20
C ARG A 44 -18.82 6.17 8.75
N LEU A 45 -18.36 5.31 7.85
CA LEU A 45 -18.73 5.40 6.43
C LEU A 45 -20.24 5.26 6.24
N LEU A 46 -20.89 4.32 6.93
CA LEU A 46 -22.34 4.16 6.86
C LEU A 46 -23.07 5.39 7.41
N GLN A 47 -22.61 5.94 8.54
CA GLN A 47 -23.18 7.13 9.14
C GLN A 47 -23.06 8.37 8.22
N GLU A 48 -21.91 8.57 7.58
CA GLU A 48 -21.67 9.68 6.64
C GLU A 48 -22.58 9.63 5.40
N HIS A 49 -23.19 8.48 5.11
CA HIS A 49 -24.08 8.27 3.98
C HIS A 49 -25.53 7.99 4.36
N ASP A 50 -25.90 8.13 5.64
CA ASP A 50 -27.22 7.81 6.17
C ASP A 50 -27.67 6.37 5.84
N LEU A 51 -26.71 5.43 5.86
CA LEU A 51 -26.92 4.01 5.57
C LEU A 51 -26.83 3.15 6.84
N THR A 52 -27.38 1.95 6.74
CA THR A 52 -27.24 0.89 7.73
C THR A 52 -26.66 -0.36 7.09
N ARG A 53 -26.27 -1.34 7.91
CA ARG A 53 -25.80 -2.65 7.39
C ARG A 53 -26.83 -3.30 6.47
N ARG A 54 -28.13 -3.07 6.65
CA ARG A 54 -29.20 -3.70 5.84
C ARG A 54 -29.24 -3.19 4.40
N ASP A 55 -28.69 -2.01 4.17
CA ASP A 55 -28.64 -1.39 2.84
C ASP A 55 -27.46 -1.90 2.00
N ILE A 56 -26.53 -2.63 2.62
CA ILE A 56 -25.32 -3.15 1.96
C ILE A 56 -25.56 -4.59 1.50
N ASP A 57 -25.45 -4.82 0.20
CA ASP A 57 -25.68 -6.11 -0.43
C ASP A 57 -24.57 -7.12 -0.08
N MET A 58 -23.31 -6.67 -0.05
CA MET A 58 -22.17 -7.50 0.33
C MET A 58 -20.97 -6.68 0.83
N ILE A 59 -20.32 -7.20 1.88
CA ILE A 59 -19.09 -6.68 2.47
C ILE A 59 -17.97 -7.71 2.29
N VAL A 60 -16.90 -7.33 1.59
CA VAL A 60 -15.67 -8.12 1.49
C VAL A 60 -14.58 -7.49 2.36
N GLY A 61 -13.99 -8.29 3.24
CA GLY A 61 -12.85 -7.91 4.07
C GLY A 61 -11.52 -8.41 3.51
N THR A 62 -10.49 -7.58 3.62
CA THR A 62 -9.12 -7.87 3.24
C THR A 62 -8.12 -7.23 4.21
N GLY A 63 -6.83 -7.34 3.91
CA GLY A 63 -5.76 -6.91 4.80
C GLY A 63 -5.41 -7.94 5.88
N TYR A 64 -4.42 -7.62 6.71
CA TYR A 64 -3.98 -8.42 7.85
C TYR A 64 -5.12 -8.70 8.83
N GLY A 65 -5.94 -7.69 9.12
CA GLY A 65 -7.04 -7.78 10.10
C GLY A 65 -8.27 -8.55 9.65
N ARG A 66 -8.35 -9.00 8.38
CA ARG A 66 -9.57 -9.57 7.79
C ARG A 66 -10.14 -10.77 8.55
N VAL A 67 -9.27 -11.56 9.19
CA VAL A 67 -9.66 -12.78 9.92
C VAL A 67 -10.35 -12.48 11.24
N SER A 68 -10.22 -11.25 11.74
CA SER A 68 -10.78 -10.83 13.03
C SER A 68 -12.17 -10.19 12.90
N LEU A 69 -12.65 -9.96 11.67
CA LEU A 69 -13.87 -9.21 11.40
C LEU A 69 -15.12 -10.08 11.44
N SER A 70 -16.08 -9.67 12.26
CA SER A 70 -17.43 -10.24 12.33
C SER A 70 -18.40 -9.59 11.32
N CYS A 71 -18.07 -8.39 10.83
CA CYS A 71 -18.93 -7.55 10.00
C CYS A 71 -18.83 -7.81 8.50
N ILE A 72 -18.01 -8.78 8.06
CA ILE A 72 -17.79 -9.09 6.65
C ILE A 72 -18.53 -10.36 6.23
N ASP A 73 -19.02 -10.40 5.00
CA ASP A 73 -19.65 -11.59 4.42
C ASP A 73 -18.61 -12.55 3.85
N LYS A 74 -17.47 -12.00 3.40
CA LYS A 74 -16.37 -12.80 2.85
C LYS A 74 -15.01 -12.19 3.14
N ALA A 75 -14.07 -13.02 3.57
CA ALA A 75 -12.65 -12.67 3.60
C ALA A 75 -11.97 -13.03 2.27
N VAL A 76 -11.19 -12.10 1.72
CA VAL A 76 -10.36 -12.28 0.51
C VAL A 76 -8.94 -11.78 0.80
N THR A 77 -7.93 -12.43 0.23
CA THR A 77 -6.53 -12.05 0.45
C THR A 77 -6.26 -10.66 -0.12
N GLU A 78 -5.39 -9.91 0.55
CA GLU A 78 -4.97 -8.58 0.10
C GLU A 78 -4.23 -8.63 -1.24
N ILE A 79 -3.57 -9.74 -1.55
CA ILE A 79 -2.92 -9.96 -2.85
C ILE A 79 -3.97 -9.91 -3.98
N THR A 80 -5.07 -10.65 -3.83
CA THR A 80 -6.15 -10.66 -4.82
C THR A 80 -6.86 -9.31 -4.88
N CYS A 81 -7.12 -8.68 -3.75
CA CYS A 81 -7.78 -7.38 -3.72
C CYS A 81 -6.91 -6.27 -4.32
N HIS A 82 -5.62 -6.19 -3.98
CA HIS A 82 -4.71 -5.21 -4.58
C HIS A 82 -4.52 -5.43 -6.08
N ALA A 83 -4.40 -6.68 -6.55
CA ALA A 83 -4.33 -6.96 -7.98
C ALA A 83 -5.59 -6.46 -8.71
N ARG A 84 -6.78 -6.76 -8.16
CA ARG A 84 -8.04 -6.35 -8.76
C ARG A 84 -8.26 -4.83 -8.72
N GLY A 85 -7.93 -4.20 -7.60
CA GLY A 85 -8.05 -2.75 -7.44
C GLY A 85 -7.04 -1.99 -8.29
N ALA A 86 -5.80 -2.48 -8.42
CA ALA A 86 -4.80 -1.89 -9.29
C ALA A 86 -5.23 -1.96 -10.76
N ASP A 87 -5.74 -3.10 -11.22
CA ASP A 87 -6.28 -3.23 -12.59
C ASP A 87 -7.47 -2.28 -12.85
N TYR A 88 -8.35 -2.09 -11.85
CA TYR A 88 -9.44 -1.13 -12.01
C TYR A 88 -8.95 0.33 -12.13
N LEU A 89 -7.92 0.70 -11.37
CA LEU A 89 -7.34 2.04 -11.40
C LEU A 89 -6.45 2.26 -12.63
N VAL A 90 -5.72 1.23 -13.03
CA VAL A 90 -4.76 1.22 -14.14
C VAL A 90 -4.97 -0.06 -14.95
N PRO A 91 -5.89 -0.03 -15.94
CA PRO A 91 -6.21 -1.20 -16.74
C PRO A 91 -5.00 -1.79 -17.45
N GLY A 92 -4.88 -3.12 -17.42
CA GLY A 92 -3.77 -3.82 -18.06
C GLY A 92 -2.48 -3.83 -17.24
N THR A 93 -2.55 -3.56 -15.94
CA THR A 93 -1.37 -3.74 -15.06
C THR A 93 -0.97 -5.21 -15.01
N ASP A 94 0.29 -5.52 -15.29
CA ASP A 94 0.81 -6.89 -15.28
C ASP A 94 1.73 -7.16 -14.07
N LEU A 95 2.15 -6.11 -13.36
CA LEU A 95 2.86 -6.18 -12.09
C LEU A 95 2.34 -5.11 -11.13
N VAL A 96 1.91 -5.52 -9.94
CA VAL A 96 1.61 -4.60 -8.84
C VAL A 96 2.74 -4.65 -7.83
N ILE A 97 3.32 -3.50 -7.53
CA ILE A 97 4.20 -3.31 -6.37
C ILE A 97 3.34 -2.69 -5.28
N ASP A 98 3.15 -3.37 -4.17
CA ASP A 98 2.41 -2.86 -3.01
C ASP A 98 3.39 -2.65 -1.86
N ILE A 99 3.57 -1.41 -1.40
CA ILE A 99 4.39 -1.13 -0.21
C ILE A 99 3.48 -0.58 0.89
N GLY A 100 3.19 -1.47 1.85
CA GLY A 100 2.39 -1.18 3.03
C GLY A 100 3.22 -0.66 4.19
N GLY A 101 2.60 -0.67 5.37
CA GLY A 101 3.24 -0.22 6.61
C GLY A 101 4.27 -1.20 7.15
N GLN A 102 4.00 -2.51 7.12
CA GLN A 102 4.88 -3.53 7.71
C GLN A 102 5.38 -4.58 6.72
N ASP A 103 4.82 -4.59 5.52
CA ASP A 103 5.18 -5.53 4.47
C ASP A 103 5.27 -4.81 3.10
N SER A 104 5.85 -5.52 2.15
CA SER A 104 5.82 -5.15 0.73
C SER A 104 5.62 -6.37 -0.14
N LYS A 105 5.04 -6.17 -1.33
CA LYS A 105 4.63 -7.24 -2.24
C LYS A 105 4.94 -6.87 -3.68
N ALA A 106 5.24 -7.89 -4.46
CA ALA A 106 5.21 -7.85 -5.91
C ALA A 106 4.21 -8.93 -6.38
N ILE A 107 3.24 -8.53 -7.20
CA ILE A 107 2.11 -9.36 -7.59
C ILE A 107 2.03 -9.33 -9.12
N LEU A 108 2.30 -10.45 -9.77
CA LEU A 108 2.07 -10.59 -11.20
C LEU A 108 0.59 -10.84 -11.46
N THR A 109 0.07 -10.21 -12.51
CA THR A 109 -1.30 -10.41 -12.97
C THR A 109 -1.31 -10.84 -14.44
N ASP A 110 -2.47 -11.29 -14.91
CA ASP A 110 -2.73 -11.60 -16.32
C ASP A 110 -3.12 -10.37 -17.17
N GLY A 111 -3.04 -9.16 -16.61
CA GLY A 111 -3.52 -7.93 -17.25
C GLY A 111 -5.04 -7.75 -17.21
N ALA A 112 -5.76 -8.63 -16.51
CA ALA A 112 -7.20 -8.54 -16.25
C ALA A 112 -7.51 -8.62 -14.75
N GLY A 113 -6.55 -8.25 -13.91
CA GLY A 113 -6.68 -8.22 -12.45
C GLY A 113 -6.63 -9.58 -11.76
N ASN A 114 -6.36 -10.69 -12.47
CA ASN A 114 -6.20 -12.00 -11.84
C ASN A 114 -4.74 -12.26 -11.49
N VAL A 115 -4.49 -12.73 -10.26
CA VAL A 115 -3.14 -13.04 -9.76
C VAL A 115 -2.60 -14.30 -10.43
N THR A 116 -1.44 -14.19 -11.07
CA THR A 116 -0.73 -15.33 -11.67
C THR A 116 0.40 -15.83 -10.78
N ASN A 117 1.11 -14.92 -10.10
CA ASN A 117 2.15 -15.24 -9.13
C ASN A 117 2.34 -14.06 -8.17
N PHE A 118 2.97 -14.29 -7.01
CA PHE A 118 3.32 -13.21 -6.10
C PHE A 118 4.54 -13.56 -5.24
N ILE A 119 5.21 -12.53 -4.75
CA ILE A 119 6.22 -12.61 -3.69
C ILE A 119 5.99 -11.48 -2.70
N MET A 120 6.26 -11.74 -1.42
CA MET A 120 6.09 -10.74 -0.36
C MET A 120 7.22 -10.80 0.66
N ASN A 121 7.48 -9.66 1.29
CA ASN A 121 8.34 -9.52 2.45
C ASN A 121 7.50 -9.01 3.63
N ASP A 122 7.26 -9.88 4.61
CA ASP A 122 6.50 -9.61 5.85
C ASP A 122 7.35 -9.74 7.12
N LYS A 123 8.59 -10.21 7.02
CA LYS A 123 9.48 -10.48 8.17
C LYS A 123 10.45 -9.34 8.47
N CYS A 124 10.62 -8.41 7.53
CA CYS A 124 11.63 -7.36 7.63
C CYS A 124 11.03 -6.00 7.35
N ALA A 125 11.29 -5.05 8.25
CA ALA A 125 10.86 -3.66 8.08
C ALA A 125 11.59 -2.95 6.92
N ALA A 126 12.76 -3.44 6.50
CA ALA A 126 13.46 -2.86 5.35
C ALA A 126 12.63 -3.03 4.07
N GLY A 127 12.45 -1.93 3.33
CA GLY A 127 11.60 -1.92 2.14
C GLY A 127 10.10 -1.77 2.43
N THR A 128 9.72 -1.24 3.59
CA THR A 128 8.31 -0.99 3.97
C THR A 128 8.13 0.41 4.57
N GLY A 129 6.88 0.84 4.79
CA GLY A 129 6.58 2.11 5.44
C GLY A 129 7.15 2.22 6.87
N ARG A 130 7.36 1.10 7.57
CA ARG A 130 7.98 1.08 8.90
C ARG A 130 9.43 1.54 8.86
N PHE A 131 10.16 1.23 7.78
CA PHE A 131 11.49 1.78 7.58
C PHE A 131 11.43 3.31 7.52
N LEU A 132 10.54 3.85 6.68
CA LEU A 132 10.37 5.31 6.53
C LEU A 132 9.97 5.97 7.85
N GLN A 133 9.10 5.36 8.65
CA GLN A 133 8.72 5.85 9.98
C GLN A 133 9.92 5.97 10.92
N VAL A 134 10.79 4.95 10.97
CA VAL A 134 12.00 4.98 11.81
C VAL A 134 12.98 6.05 11.32
N MET A 135 13.18 6.15 10.01
CA MET A 135 14.08 7.16 9.45
C MET A 135 13.58 8.58 9.64
N ALA A 136 12.27 8.83 9.49
CA ALA A 136 11.66 10.13 9.75
C ALA A 136 11.87 10.55 11.20
N ALA A 137 11.64 9.63 12.15
CA ALA A 137 11.89 9.88 13.57
C ALA A 137 13.37 10.21 13.85
N ALA A 138 14.30 9.50 13.23
CA ALA A 138 15.74 9.77 13.36
C ALA A 138 16.15 11.13 12.77
N LEU A 139 15.46 11.60 11.73
CA LEU A 139 15.65 12.91 11.11
C LEU A 139 14.91 14.04 11.84
N GLY A 140 14.06 13.70 12.82
CA GLY A 140 13.21 14.64 13.56
C GLY A 140 12.12 15.27 12.70
N CYS A 141 11.51 14.50 11.79
CA CYS A 141 10.43 14.95 10.92
C CYS A 141 9.31 13.89 10.83
N GLU A 142 8.18 14.28 10.24
CA GLU A 142 7.09 13.38 9.89
C GLU A 142 7.39 12.61 8.60
N VAL A 143 6.71 11.47 8.40
CA VAL A 143 6.89 10.64 7.20
C VAL A 143 6.45 11.35 5.94
N SER A 144 5.42 12.22 6.01
CA SER A 144 4.97 13.02 4.87
C SER A 144 6.06 13.97 4.37
N GLU A 145 6.87 14.52 5.27
CA GLU A 145 7.96 15.43 4.91
C GLU A 145 9.04 14.70 4.09
N LEU A 146 9.24 13.39 4.30
CA LEU A 146 10.16 12.62 3.47
C LEU A 146 9.77 12.62 1.99
N ALA A 147 8.47 12.67 1.69
CA ALA A 147 7.98 12.65 0.30
C ALA A 147 8.27 13.95 -0.45
N GLU A 148 8.39 15.08 0.26
CA GLU A 148 8.52 16.42 -0.32
C GLU A 148 9.99 16.82 -0.61
N LEU A 149 10.97 16.10 -0.05
CA LEU A 149 12.32 16.63 0.18
C LEU A 149 13.42 16.15 -0.78
N ALA A 150 13.14 15.31 -1.77
CA ALA A 150 14.20 14.60 -2.51
C ALA A 150 14.08 14.66 -4.03
N ASP A 151 14.13 15.85 -4.60
CA ASP A 151 14.31 16.04 -6.05
C ASP A 151 15.77 16.38 -6.41
N ASN A 152 16.32 15.69 -7.41
CA ASN A 152 17.57 16.04 -8.09
C ASN A 152 18.82 16.21 -7.20
N VAL A 153 18.92 15.44 -6.11
CA VAL A 153 20.06 15.47 -5.20
C VAL A 153 20.82 14.14 -5.22
N GLU A 154 22.16 14.21 -5.18
CA GLU A 154 23.01 13.01 -5.13
C GLU A 154 22.82 12.27 -3.79
N PRO A 155 22.27 11.04 -3.81
CA PRO A 155 21.85 10.36 -2.59
C PRO A 155 23.03 9.97 -1.72
N ALA A 156 22.93 10.21 -0.41
CA ALA A 156 23.87 9.69 0.56
C ALA A 156 23.91 8.15 0.47
N GLN A 157 25.11 7.59 0.64
CA GLN A 157 25.26 6.14 0.71
C GLN A 157 24.80 5.66 2.09
N ILE A 158 23.82 4.76 2.10
CA ILE A 158 23.37 4.03 3.28
C ILE A 158 23.66 2.56 3.00
N SER A 159 24.65 2.03 3.69
CA SER A 159 25.18 0.67 3.44
C SER A 159 24.39 -0.39 4.18
N SER A 160 23.72 -0.01 5.26
CA SER A 160 23.01 -0.91 6.15
C SER A 160 21.66 -1.37 5.57
N MET A 161 21.50 -2.68 5.43
CA MET A 161 20.22 -3.29 5.02
C MET A 161 19.20 -3.43 6.17
N CYS A 162 19.68 -3.49 7.42
CA CYS A 162 18.84 -3.61 8.61
C CYS A 162 18.37 -2.22 9.06
N THR A 163 17.08 -2.06 9.34
CA THR A 163 16.49 -0.78 9.81
C THR A 163 17.21 -0.20 11.01
N VAL A 164 17.59 -1.04 12.00
CA VAL A 164 18.28 -0.58 13.23
C VAL A 164 19.68 -0.02 12.93
N PHE A 165 20.41 -0.66 12.02
CA PHE A 165 21.74 -0.19 11.63
C PHE A 165 21.65 1.01 10.69
N ALA A 166 20.67 1.03 9.79
CA ALA A 166 20.39 2.17 8.93
C ALA A 166 20.03 3.42 9.73
N GLU A 167 19.27 3.29 10.82
CA GLU A 167 18.97 4.39 11.75
C GLU A 167 20.25 4.97 12.35
N SER A 168 21.14 4.11 12.84
CA SER A 168 22.44 4.53 13.39
C SER A 168 23.31 5.23 12.34
N GLU A 169 23.31 4.73 11.11
CA GLU A 169 24.02 5.32 9.97
C GLU A 169 23.47 6.70 9.60
N VAL A 170 22.14 6.85 9.56
CA VAL A 170 21.45 8.14 9.33
C VAL A 170 21.82 9.17 10.40
N ILE A 171 21.80 8.79 11.68
CA ILE A 171 22.22 9.67 12.79
C ILE A 171 23.68 10.09 12.64
N SER A 172 24.56 9.16 12.23
CA SER A 172 25.97 9.46 11.98
C SER A 172 26.17 10.43 10.81
N LEU A 173 25.42 10.27 9.71
CA LEU A 173 25.46 11.18 8.56
C LEU A 173 25.01 12.59 8.95
N LEU A 174 23.95 12.71 9.75
CA LEU A 174 23.50 13.99 10.31
C LEU A 174 24.58 14.64 11.18
N ALA A 175 25.19 13.89 12.10
CA ALA A 175 26.24 14.41 12.98
C ALA A 175 27.49 14.88 12.20
N ARG A 176 27.73 14.31 11.01
CA ARG A 176 28.80 14.72 10.08
C ARG A 176 28.42 15.91 9.21
N GLY A 177 27.21 16.46 9.36
CA GLY A 177 26.73 17.62 8.59
C GLY A 177 26.30 17.28 7.16
N VAL A 178 25.99 16.02 6.85
CA VAL A 178 25.41 15.67 5.55
C VAL A 178 24.01 16.25 5.45
N GLY A 179 23.71 16.91 4.33
CA GLY A 179 22.39 17.51 4.08
C GLY A 179 21.24 16.51 4.20
N LYS A 180 20.13 16.94 4.83
CA LYS A 180 18.96 16.09 5.05
C LYS A 180 18.38 15.57 3.72
N ASP A 181 18.32 16.43 2.71
CA ASP A 181 17.93 16.11 1.33
C ASP A 181 18.70 14.90 0.77
N ARG A 182 20.04 14.88 0.93
CA ARG A 182 20.90 13.77 0.49
C ARG A 182 20.59 12.50 1.25
N ILE A 183 20.37 12.60 2.57
CA ILE A 183 20.05 11.46 3.42
C ILE A 183 18.70 10.86 3.04
N ILE A 184 17.68 11.70 2.82
CA ILE A 184 16.34 11.29 2.40
C ILE A 184 16.38 10.61 1.03
N ALA A 185 17.11 11.16 0.06
CA ALA A 185 17.33 10.49 -1.23
C ALA A 185 17.99 9.11 -1.04
N GLY A 186 18.94 8.97 -0.09
CA GLY A 186 19.56 7.70 0.26
C GLY A 186 18.57 6.69 0.86
N ILE A 187 17.66 7.16 1.72
CA ILE A 187 16.57 6.39 2.33
C ILE A 187 15.62 5.86 1.24
N HIS A 188 15.19 6.72 0.31
CA HIS A 188 14.33 6.31 -0.81
C HIS A 188 14.99 5.26 -1.69
N ARG A 189 16.26 5.46 -2.05
CA ARG A 189 17.06 4.50 -2.82
C ARG A 189 17.16 3.14 -2.10
N SER A 190 17.35 3.14 -0.79
CA SER A 190 17.42 1.91 0.02
C SER A 190 16.11 1.11 -0.03
N VAL A 191 14.97 1.78 0.18
CA VAL A 191 13.64 1.15 0.09
C VAL A 191 13.39 0.60 -1.30
N ALA A 192 13.61 1.42 -2.34
CA ALA A 192 13.37 1.04 -3.73
C ALA A 192 14.22 -0.15 -4.17
N ASN A 193 15.53 -0.13 -3.91
CA ASN A 193 16.42 -1.23 -4.30
C ASN A 193 16.02 -2.55 -3.63
N ARG A 194 15.58 -2.49 -2.36
CA ARG A 194 15.14 -3.68 -1.63
C ARG A 194 13.89 -4.30 -2.26
N VAL A 195 12.91 -3.48 -2.62
CA VAL A 195 11.66 -3.93 -3.23
C VAL A 195 11.87 -4.35 -4.68
N ALA A 196 12.69 -3.63 -5.45
CA ALA A 196 13.05 -3.98 -6.81
C ALA A 196 13.73 -5.35 -6.87
N ALA A 197 14.74 -5.61 -6.03
CA ALA A 197 15.41 -6.91 -5.96
C ALA A 197 14.47 -8.06 -5.57
N MET A 198 13.40 -7.77 -4.83
CA MET A 198 12.36 -8.77 -4.55
C MET A 198 11.49 -9.01 -5.78
N ALA A 199 11.03 -7.94 -6.45
CA ALA A 199 10.18 -8.02 -7.63
C ALA A 199 10.86 -8.72 -8.82
N GLU A 200 12.16 -8.47 -9.04
CA GLU A 200 12.95 -9.08 -10.12
C GLU A 200 12.97 -10.62 -10.04
N ARG A 201 12.86 -11.19 -8.85
CA ARG A 201 12.79 -12.66 -8.66
C ARG A 201 11.51 -13.27 -9.20
N LEU A 202 10.46 -12.47 -9.34
CA LEU A 202 9.16 -12.88 -9.88
C LEU A 202 9.11 -12.72 -11.41
N GLY A 203 9.85 -11.74 -11.94
CA GLY A 203 9.85 -11.33 -13.34
C GLY A 203 9.51 -9.85 -13.47
N THR A 204 9.93 -9.21 -14.56
CA THR A 204 9.63 -7.81 -14.83
C THR A 204 8.37 -7.70 -15.68
N GLY A 205 7.27 -7.25 -15.09
CA GLY A 205 6.10 -6.77 -15.84
C GLY A 205 6.46 -5.55 -16.70
N ASN A 206 5.62 -5.23 -17.67
CA ASN A 206 5.75 -4.04 -18.51
C ASN A 206 4.93 -2.86 -17.99
N SER A 207 3.76 -3.14 -17.39
CA SER A 207 2.84 -2.15 -16.84
C SER A 207 2.80 -2.30 -15.31
N ILE A 208 3.70 -1.56 -14.66
CA ILE A 208 3.93 -1.65 -13.22
C ILE A 208 3.10 -0.60 -12.49
N THR A 209 2.13 -1.05 -11.68
CA THR A 209 1.36 -0.16 -10.81
C THR A 209 1.88 -0.21 -9.38
N PHE A 210 2.09 0.96 -8.78
CA PHE A 210 2.55 1.11 -7.40
C PHE A 210 1.38 1.47 -6.47
N THR A 211 1.05 0.56 -5.55
CA THR A 211 -0.03 0.73 -4.56
C THR A 211 0.48 0.76 -3.13
N GLY A 212 -0.44 0.92 -2.18
CA GLY A 212 -0.15 0.91 -0.76
C GLY A 212 0.13 2.32 -0.22
N GLY A 213 0.37 2.43 1.09
CA GLY A 213 0.54 3.74 1.73
C GLY A 213 1.76 4.52 1.23
N VAL A 214 2.83 3.80 0.88
CA VAL A 214 4.09 4.41 0.42
C VAL A 214 4.02 4.87 -1.05
N SER A 215 2.98 4.48 -1.80
CA SER A 215 2.74 4.98 -3.18
C SER A 215 2.59 6.50 -3.27
N LYS A 216 2.32 7.18 -2.14
CA LYS A 216 2.26 8.63 -2.01
C LYS A 216 3.63 9.31 -1.97
N ASN A 217 4.71 8.56 -1.78
CA ASN A 217 6.06 9.08 -1.75
C ASN A 217 6.66 9.00 -3.16
N GLU A 218 6.73 10.14 -3.84
CA GLU A 218 7.25 10.25 -5.20
C GLU A 218 8.72 9.88 -5.29
N GLY A 219 9.53 10.24 -4.29
CA GLY A 219 10.93 9.87 -4.25
C GLY A 219 11.16 8.36 -4.24
N VAL A 220 10.32 7.59 -3.52
CA VAL A 220 10.35 6.12 -3.57
C VAL A 220 9.91 5.60 -4.93
N ARG A 221 8.83 6.14 -5.52
CA ARG A 221 8.37 5.80 -6.88
C ARG A 221 9.49 5.99 -7.90
N ASP A 222 10.16 7.14 -7.87
CA ASP A 222 11.19 7.49 -8.83
C ASP A 222 12.45 6.63 -8.65
N CYS A 223 12.81 6.30 -7.41
CA CYS A 223 13.88 5.34 -7.14
C CYS A 223 13.50 3.92 -7.59
N LEU A 224 12.24 3.49 -7.45
CA LEU A 224 11.75 2.20 -7.97
C LEU A 224 11.85 2.16 -9.50
N ALA A 225 11.45 3.25 -10.17
CA ALA A 225 11.52 3.36 -11.62
C ALA A 225 12.96 3.23 -12.13
N ARG A 226 13.91 3.92 -11.47
CA ARG A 226 15.34 3.81 -11.77
C ARG A 226 15.89 2.40 -11.50
N ALA A 227 15.50 1.79 -10.38
CA ALA A 227 15.99 0.46 -10.00
C ALA A 227 15.50 -0.64 -10.95
N LEU A 228 14.24 -0.57 -11.41
CA LEU A 228 13.66 -1.55 -12.33
C LEU A 228 13.90 -1.22 -13.81
N GLY A 229 14.40 -0.02 -14.12
CA GLY A 229 14.58 0.45 -15.50
C GLY A 229 13.26 0.56 -16.27
N LYS A 230 12.15 0.84 -15.56
CA LYS A 230 10.77 0.84 -16.08
C LYS A 230 10.01 2.02 -15.50
N GLU A 231 9.01 2.49 -16.22
CA GLU A 231 8.04 3.44 -15.68
C GLU A 231 7.20 2.78 -14.56
N ILE A 232 6.90 3.54 -13.51
CA ILE A 232 6.07 3.11 -12.39
C ILE A 232 4.84 4.00 -12.35
N ILE A 233 3.68 3.41 -12.59
CA ILE A 233 2.40 4.11 -12.63
C ILE A 233 1.83 4.13 -11.22
N THR A 234 1.38 5.31 -10.77
CA THR A 234 0.61 5.46 -9.53
C THR A 234 -0.44 6.53 -9.75
N VAL A 235 -1.56 6.41 -9.05
CA VAL A 235 -2.67 7.38 -9.06
C VAL A 235 -3.00 7.79 -7.63
N PRO A 236 -3.63 8.95 -7.39
CA PRO A 236 -3.94 9.42 -6.03
C PRO A 236 -4.66 8.36 -5.15
N GLU A 237 -5.49 7.54 -5.78
CA GLU A 237 -6.31 6.51 -5.16
C GLU A 237 -5.56 5.17 -4.95
N ALA A 238 -4.30 5.03 -5.38
CA ALA A 238 -3.56 3.76 -5.33
C ALA A 238 -3.39 3.21 -3.91
N SER A 239 -3.41 4.07 -2.89
CA SER A 239 -3.40 3.66 -1.48
C SER A 239 -4.71 2.97 -1.01
N LEU A 240 -5.79 3.07 -1.79
CA LEU A 240 -7.09 2.45 -1.57
C LEU A 240 -7.29 1.15 -2.37
N ALA A 241 -6.31 0.74 -3.19
CA ALA A 241 -6.45 -0.39 -4.13
C ALA A 241 -6.97 -1.67 -3.45
N GLY A 242 -6.51 -2.00 -2.24
CA GLY A 242 -7.00 -3.16 -1.48
C GLY A 242 -8.49 -3.06 -1.13
N ALA A 243 -8.95 -1.93 -0.58
CA ALA A 243 -10.35 -1.75 -0.23
C ALA A 243 -11.24 -1.67 -1.50
N LEU A 244 -10.77 -0.98 -2.53
CA LEU A 244 -11.48 -0.88 -3.81
C LEU A 244 -11.62 -2.26 -4.48
N GLY A 245 -10.54 -3.03 -4.53
CA GLY A 245 -10.57 -4.40 -5.05
C GLY A 245 -11.52 -5.31 -4.28
N ALA A 246 -11.59 -5.16 -2.94
CA ALA A 246 -12.57 -5.88 -2.14
C ALA A 246 -14.03 -5.51 -2.52
N ALA A 247 -14.33 -4.23 -2.70
CA ALA A 247 -15.66 -3.76 -3.12
C ALA A 247 -16.05 -4.26 -4.52
N LEU A 248 -15.09 -4.29 -5.45
CA LEU A 248 -15.27 -4.83 -6.81
C LEU A 248 -15.55 -6.33 -6.78
N ILE A 249 -14.79 -7.10 -6.00
CA ILE A 249 -14.99 -8.54 -5.85
C ILE A 249 -16.36 -8.84 -5.22
N ALA A 250 -16.82 -8.02 -4.29
CA ALA A 250 -18.16 -8.13 -3.73
C ALA A 250 -19.24 -7.99 -4.82
N ARG A 251 -19.10 -6.98 -5.69
CA ARG A 251 -20.02 -6.72 -6.81
C ARG A 251 -20.03 -7.86 -7.81
N GLU A 252 -18.85 -8.34 -8.20
CA GLU A 252 -18.70 -9.46 -9.15
C GLU A 252 -19.31 -10.77 -8.62
N LYS A 253 -19.23 -11.01 -7.30
CA LYS A 253 -19.85 -12.18 -6.68
C LYS A 253 -21.36 -12.12 -6.73
N LEU A 254 -21.95 -10.97 -6.44
CA LEU A 254 -23.39 -10.77 -6.53
C LEU A 254 -23.88 -10.91 -7.98
N ASN A 255 -23.15 -10.36 -8.96
CA ASN A 255 -23.49 -10.52 -10.38
C ASN A 255 -23.46 -11.97 -10.88
N LYS A 256 -22.60 -12.83 -10.30
CA LYS A 256 -22.56 -14.27 -10.63
C LYS A 256 -23.67 -15.08 -9.95
N GLN A 257 -24.35 -14.50 -8.96
CA GLN A 257 -25.43 -15.14 -8.20
C GLN A 257 -26.83 -14.71 -8.68
N ALA A 258 -26.91 -13.64 -9.47
CA ALA A 258 -28.13 -13.16 -10.16
C ALA A 258 -28.37 -13.95 -11.46
#